data_AF-A0A382WIE1-F1
#
_entry.id   AF-A0A382WIE1-F1
#
_cell.length_a   1.000
_cell.length_b   1.000
_cell.length_c   1.000
_cell.angle_alpha   90.00
_cell.angle_beta   90.00
_cell.angle_gamma   90.00
#
_symmetry.space_group_name_H-M   'P 1'
#
loop_
_entity.id
_entity.type
_entity.pdbx_description
1 polymer ?
#
loop_
_entity_poly.entity_id
_entity_poly.type
_entity_poly.pdbx_seq_one_letter_code
_entity_poly.pdbx_strand_id
1 'polypeptide(L)'
;FHSGVASKVFNAIDMLIGGMRGRLSYLTIFGGTGFAALTGTSMGNTAMLGSLLVPEMTERGYKKYMSLGPILGVGGLAILIPPSSLGVLLGSLARIDIGRLLIAGVMPGLILAVLYLVLIYGMTRIDPGGAPDHAGGVYPIKTKMKVIVTHIVPMCGIICTVIGLILFGIATPTESAAFGVLGILVMATGFGGLTLQAISKSLRGTLKVTGMLLLIVIASSTFSQLLAFSGVTSGIISLVNGLGWPPLMMMVAMFGILLFMGMFMEQVSIMMLTIPI
;
A
#
# COMPACT_ATOMS: atom_id res chain seq x y z
N PHE A 1 -3.45 -6.53 11.57
CA PHE A 1 -4.15 -7.78 11.15
C PHE A 1 -4.74 -8.56 12.31
N HIS A 2 -3.97 -8.92 13.35
CA HIS A 2 -4.45 -9.85 14.38
C HIS A 2 -5.16 -9.22 15.60
N SER A 3 -5.20 -7.90 15.72
CA SER A 3 -5.78 -7.17 16.86
C SER A 3 -7.25 -6.74 16.66
N GLY A 4 -7.86 -7.01 15.50
CA GLY A 4 -9.23 -6.57 15.18
C GLY A 4 -9.41 -5.06 14.94
N VAL A 5 -8.35 -4.26 15.11
CA VAL A 5 -8.35 -2.80 14.89
C VAL A 5 -8.72 -2.46 13.43
N ALA A 6 -8.23 -3.25 12.48
CA ALA A 6 -8.53 -3.08 11.05
C ALA A 6 -10.04 -3.08 10.79
N SER A 7 -10.74 -4.13 11.23
CA SER A 7 -12.19 -4.27 11.04
C SER A 7 -12.99 -3.15 11.70
N LYS A 8 -12.56 -2.67 12.88
CA LYS A 8 -13.21 -1.54 13.55
C LYS A 8 -13.05 -0.22 12.78
N VAL A 9 -11.89 0.00 12.16
CA VAL A 9 -11.64 1.17 11.29
C VAL A 9 -12.48 1.10 10.01
N PHE A 10 -12.57 -0.08 9.37
CA PHE A 10 -13.43 -0.23 8.18
C PHE A 10 -14.90 0.03 8.50
N ASN A 11 -15.41 -0.51 9.61
CA ASN A 11 -16.77 -0.22 10.07
C ASN A 11 -16.98 1.27 10.38
N ALA A 12 -15.96 1.95 10.92
CA ALA A 12 -16.01 3.39 11.19
C ALA A 12 -16.09 4.22 9.90
N ILE A 13 -15.32 3.86 8.89
CA ILE A 13 -15.33 4.52 7.58
C ILE A 13 -16.63 4.22 6.82
N ASP A 14 -17.20 3.01 6.97
CA ASP A 14 -18.48 2.65 6.38
C ASP A 14 -19.65 3.46 6.94
N MET A 15 -19.64 3.72 8.26
CA MET A 15 -20.60 4.60 8.90
C MET A 15 -20.52 6.07 8.44
N LEU A 16 -19.34 6.51 7.97
CA LEU A 16 -19.10 7.90 7.57
C LEU A 16 -19.56 8.23 6.16
N ILE A 17 -19.32 7.34 5.21
CA ILE A 17 -19.51 7.63 3.78
C ILE A 17 -21.01 7.74 3.40
N GLY A 18 -21.94 7.36 4.29
CA GLY A 18 -23.37 7.71 4.15
C GLY A 18 -24.05 7.04 2.95
N GLY A 19 -25.17 7.60 2.47
CA GLY A 19 -25.99 7.03 1.38
C GLY A 19 -25.60 7.53 -0.01
N MET A 20 -24.32 7.39 -0.41
CA MET A 20 -23.88 7.74 -1.76
C MET A 20 -23.71 6.50 -2.65
N ARG A 21 -24.12 6.62 -3.91
CA ARG A 21 -23.85 5.63 -4.98
C ARG A 21 -22.35 5.36 -5.09
N GLY A 22 -21.95 4.09 -5.07
CA GLY A 22 -20.54 3.70 -5.09
C GLY A 22 -19.79 3.86 -3.77
N ARG A 23 -20.48 4.07 -2.63
CA ARG A 23 -19.87 4.23 -1.30
C ARG A 23 -18.79 3.19 -0.99
N LEU A 24 -19.05 1.93 -1.29
CA LEU A 24 -18.11 0.86 -0.96
C LEU A 24 -16.81 1.00 -1.76
N SER A 25 -16.87 1.49 -3.01
CA SER A 25 -15.69 1.75 -3.84
C SER A 25 -14.87 2.94 -3.32
N TYR A 26 -15.53 4.01 -2.85
CA TYR A 26 -14.86 5.12 -2.17
C TYR A 26 -14.26 4.70 -0.84
N LEU A 27 -14.97 3.85 -0.09
CA LEU A 27 -14.49 3.28 1.16
C LEU A 27 -13.23 2.46 0.97
N THR A 28 -13.15 1.68 -0.11
CA THR A 28 -11.93 0.96 -0.47
C THR A 28 -10.76 1.91 -0.66
N ILE A 29 -10.94 3.04 -1.35
CA ILE A 29 -9.86 4.02 -1.53
C ILE A 29 -9.48 4.65 -0.21
N PHE A 30 -10.40 5.29 0.50
CA PHE A 30 -10.05 6.03 1.73
C PHE A 30 -9.59 5.09 2.85
N GLY A 31 -10.36 4.04 3.12
CA GLY A 31 -10.05 3.06 4.15
C GLY A 31 -8.84 2.22 3.82
N GLY A 32 -8.71 1.79 2.57
CA GLY A 32 -7.56 1.02 2.13
C GLY A 32 -6.27 1.86 2.01
N THR A 33 -6.37 3.16 1.72
CA THR A 33 -5.22 4.08 1.79
C THR A 33 -4.77 4.32 3.22
N GLY A 34 -5.70 4.65 4.12
CA GLY A 34 -5.38 4.84 5.54
C GLY A 34 -4.84 3.56 6.18
N PHE A 35 -5.37 2.40 5.79
CA PHE A 35 -4.87 1.11 6.23
C PHE A 35 -3.51 0.76 5.62
N ALA A 36 -3.29 1.05 4.34
CA ALA A 36 -2.00 0.89 3.69
C ALA A 36 -0.89 1.65 4.40
N ALA A 37 -1.16 2.90 4.80
CA ALA A 37 -0.24 3.71 5.58
C ALA A 37 0.03 3.12 6.98
N LEU A 38 -0.78 2.20 7.50
CA LEU A 38 -0.43 1.49 8.73
C LEU A 38 0.32 0.19 8.49
N THR A 39 -0.08 -0.57 7.49
CA THR A 39 0.49 -1.90 7.27
C THR A 39 1.73 -1.88 6.42
N GLY A 40 2.00 -0.79 5.70
CA GLY A 40 3.13 -0.60 4.81
C GLY A 40 3.32 -1.72 3.80
N THR A 41 2.24 -2.45 3.48
CA THR A 41 2.27 -3.69 2.69
C THR A 41 1.11 -3.71 1.70
N SER A 42 1.45 -3.67 0.41
CA SER A 42 0.48 -3.68 -0.69
C SER A 42 -0.32 -4.99 -0.78
N MET A 43 0.39 -6.13 -0.73
CA MET A 43 -0.24 -7.45 -0.86
C MET A 43 -1.18 -7.76 0.30
N GLY A 44 -0.76 -7.44 1.54
CA GLY A 44 -1.57 -7.65 2.74
C GLY A 44 -2.83 -6.78 2.76
N ASN A 45 -2.71 -5.51 2.31
CA ASN A 45 -3.85 -4.61 2.19
C ASN A 45 -4.86 -5.13 1.14
N THR A 46 -4.38 -5.50 -0.05
CA THR A 46 -5.23 -6.00 -1.14
C THR A 46 -5.94 -7.29 -0.76
N ALA A 47 -5.25 -8.24 -0.10
CA ALA A 47 -5.85 -9.49 0.34
C ALA A 47 -6.95 -9.29 1.41
N MET A 48 -6.72 -8.37 2.35
CA MET A 48 -7.69 -8.07 3.41
C MET A 48 -8.90 -7.30 2.87
N LEU A 49 -8.69 -6.25 2.08
CA LEU A 49 -9.77 -5.55 1.39
C LEU A 49 -10.54 -6.48 0.46
N GLY A 50 -9.84 -7.36 -0.28
CA GLY A 50 -10.41 -8.36 -1.15
C GLY A 50 -11.34 -9.33 -0.40
N SER A 51 -10.85 -9.92 0.68
CA SER A 51 -11.61 -10.89 1.48
C SER A 51 -12.80 -10.30 2.23
N LEU A 52 -12.75 -9.01 2.61
CA LEU A 52 -13.84 -8.35 3.32
C LEU A 52 -14.84 -7.71 2.36
N LEU A 53 -14.37 -6.92 1.39
CA LEU A 53 -15.23 -6.05 0.59
C LEU A 53 -15.78 -6.73 -0.67
N VAL A 54 -15.07 -7.68 -1.29
CA VAL A 54 -15.59 -8.40 -2.46
C VAL A 54 -16.89 -9.16 -2.17
N PRO A 55 -16.99 -9.99 -1.11
CA PRO A 55 -18.24 -10.69 -0.83
C PRO A 55 -19.39 -9.72 -0.52
N GLU A 56 -19.12 -8.68 0.28
CA GLU A 56 -20.11 -7.68 0.66
C GLU A 56 -20.61 -6.84 -0.53
N MET A 57 -19.71 -6.40 -1.41
CA MET A 57 -20.06 -5.69 -2.64
C MET A 57 -20.87 -6.59 -3.58
N THR A 58 -20.53 -7.88 -3.66
CA THR A 58 -21.24 -8.85 -4.51
C THR A 58 -22.65 -9.12 -4.00
N GLU A 59 -22.84 -9.29 -2.68
CA GLU A 59 -24.15 -9.44 -2.05
C GLU A 59 -25.03 -8.21 -2.27
N ARG A 60 -24.43 -7.02 -2.24
CA ARG A 60 -25.06 -5.74 -2.57
C ARG A 60 -25.16 -5.47 -4.08
N GLY A 61 -24.97 -6.47 -4.94
CA GLY A 61 -25.20 -6.33 -6.39
C GLY A 61 -24.21 -5.47 -7.17
N TYR A 62 -23.01 -5.18 -6.64
CA TYR A 62 -21.96 -4.50 -7.41
C TYR A 62 -21.45 -5.39 -8.54
N LYS A 63 -21.20 -4.77 -9.70
CA LYS A 63 -20.55 -5.49 -10.82
C LYS A 63 -19.08 -5.72 -10.50
N LYS A 64 -18.53 -6.85 -10.96
CA LYS A 64 -17.16 -7.32 -10.63
C LYS A 64 -16.06 -6.27 -10.82
N TYR A 65 -16.15 -5.43 -11.86
CA TYR A 65 -15.15 -4.40 -12.12
C TYR A 65 -15.20 -3.23 -11.12
N MET A 66 -16.37 -2.90 -10.55
CA MET A 66 -16.51 -1.89 -9.48
C MET A 66 -16.09 -2.43 -8.12
N SER A 67 -16.10 -3.75 -7.94
CA SER A 67 -15.63 -4.40 -6.71
C SER A 67 -14.11 -4.61 -6.74
N LEU A 68 -13.60 -5.25 -7.79
CA LEU A 68 -12.18 -5.63 -7.89
C LEU A 68 -11.28 -4.44 -8.26
N GLY A 69 -11.75 -3.53 -9.12
CA GLY A 69 -10.95 -2.41 -9.63
C GLY A 69 -10.40 -1.52 -8.50
N PRO A 70 -11.26 -0.95 -7.64
CA PRO A 70 -10.81 -0.12 -6.52
C PRO A 70 -9.89 -0.86 -5.54
N ILE A 71 -10.15 -2.15 -5.29
CA ILE A 71 -9.33 -2.96 -4.37
C ILE A 71 -7.92 -3.15 -4.93
N LEU A 72 -7.81 -3.49 -6.21
CA LEU A 72 -6.52 -3.64 -6.90
C LEU A 72 -5.79 -2.30 -7.04
N GLY A 73 -6.52 -1.22 -7.37
CA GLY A 73 -5.96 0.13 -7.49
C GLY A 73 -5.34 0.62 -6.19
N VAL A 74 -6.02 0.38 -5.07
CA VAL A 74 -5.52 0.69 -3.73
C VAL A 74 -4.28 -0.12 -3.37
N GLY A 75 -4.17 -1.36 -3.85
CA GLY A 75 -2.93 -2.14 -3.75
C GLY A 75 -1.73 -1.41 -4.35
N GLY A 76 -1.89 -0.81 -5.54
CA GLY A 76 -0.83 -0.02 -6.17
C GLY A 76 -0.52 1.28 -5.41
N LEU A 77 -1.56 1.99 -4.98
CA LEU A 77 -1.43 3.24 -4.22
C LEU A 77 -0.79 3.03 -2.83
N ALA A 78 -1.01 1.87 -2.22
CA ALA A 78 -0.43 1.48 -0.94
C ALA A 78 1.11 1.47 -0.94
N ILE A 79 1.73 1.34 -2.12
CA ILE A 79 3.19 1.34 -2.25
C ILE A 79 3.75 2.76 -2.15
N LEU A 80 2.99 3.76 -2.62
CA LEU A 80 3.42 5.15 -2.75
C LEU A 80 3.24 5.97 -1.46
N ILE A 81 2.20 5.69 -0.68
CA ILE A 81 1.87 6.49 0.50
C ILE A 81 2.66 5.97 1.71
N PRO A 82 3.52 6.81 2.31
CA PRO A 82 4.32 6.41 3.48
C PRO A 82 3.46 6.12 4.72
N PRO A 83 3.95 5.27 5.63
CA PRO A 83 5.13 4.39 5.55
C PRO A 83 4.94 3.18 4.58
N SER A 84 5.96 2.88 3.77
CA SER A 84 5.93 1.80 2.77
C SER A 84 7.18 0.92 2.89
N SER A 85 7.01 -0.38 3.17
CA SER A 85 8.14 -1.31 3.33
C SER A 85 8.93 -1.51 2.03
N LEU A 86 8.23 -1.53 0.89
CA LEU A 86 8.84 -1.62 -0.44
C LEU A 86 9.59 -0.34 -0.80
N GLY A 87 9.07 0.83 -0.43
CA GLY A 87 9.77 2.11 -0.62
C GLY A 87 11.07 2.17 0.18
N VAL A 88 11.06 1.69 1.44
CA VAL A 88 12.27 1.60 2.27
C VAL A 88 13.31 0.65 1.65
N LEU A 89 12.85 -0.50 1.15
CA LEU A 89 13.71 -1.49 0.49
C LEU A 89 14.32 -0.93 -0.81
N LEU A 90 13.53 -0.27 -1.64
CA LEU A 90 13.98 0.44 -2.84
C LEU A 90 15.06 1.48 -2.49
N GLY A 91 14.82 2.31 -1.47
CA GLY A 91 15.78 3.32 -1.04
C GLY A 91 17.10 2.72 -0.56
N SER A 92 17.03 1.61 0.18
CA SER A 92 18.21 0.87 0.65
C SER A 92 19.03 0.28 -0.51
N LEU A 93 18.37 -0.35 -1.49
CA LEU A 93 19.04 -0.96 -2.64
C LEU A 93 19.65 0.08 -3.58
N ALA A 94 18.90 1.13 -3.88
CA ALA A 94 19.36 2.22 -4.75
C ALA A 94 20.34 3.16 -4.04
N ARG A 95 20.66 2.93 -2.76
CA ARG A 95 21.52 3.79 -1.92
C ARG A 95 21.12 5.26 -1.94
N ILE A 96 19.82 5.51 -1.98
CA ILE A 96 19.24 6.86 -1.95
C ILE A 96 18.62 7.13 -0.58
N ASP A 97 18.48 8.42 -0.25
CA ASP A 97 17.86 8.84 1.00
C ASP A 97 16.40 8.38 1.07
N ILE A 98 16.12 7.48 2.02
CA ILE A 98 14.81 6.84 2.19
C ILE A 98 13.76 7.89 2.59
N GLY A 99 14.13 8.87 3.41
CA GLY A 99 13.23 9.94 3.83
C GLY A 99 12.76 10.74 2.61
N ARG A 100 13.70 11.21 1.78
CA ARG A 100 13.41 11.93 0.53
C ARG A 100 12.58 11.10 -0.44
N LEU A 101 12.87 9.80 -0.58
CA LEU A 101 12.12 8.90 -1.45
C LEU A 101 10.65 8.78 -0.99
N LEU A 102 10.43 8.57 0.31
CA LEU A 102 9.08 8.48 0.88
C LEU A 102 8.33 9.81 0.72
N ILE A 103 9.00 10.94 0.93
CA ILE A 103 8.41 12.28 0.73
C ILE A 103 8.05 12.50 -0.74
N ALA A 104 8.94 12.13 -1.65
CA ALA A 104 8.72 12.21 -3.09
C ALA A 104 7.55 11.31 -3.54
N GLY A 105 7.25 10.22 -2.82
CA GLY A 105 6.12 9.33 -3.06
C GLY A 105 4.74 9.90 -2.68
N VAL A 106 4.69 10.89 -1.79
CA VAL A 106 3.41 11.48 -1.33
C VAL A 106 2.66 12.17 -2.48
N MET A 107 3.37 12.98 -3.26
CA MET A 107 2.78 13.72 -4.39
C MET A 107 2.18 12.80 -5.47
N PRO A 108 2.90 11.80 -6.03
CA PRO A 108 2.31 10.86 -6.97
C PRO A 108 1.23 10.00 -6.32
N GLY A 109 1.36 9.64 -5.03
CA GLY A 109 0.31 8.94 -4.29
C GLY A 109 -1.01 9.72 -4.22
N LEU A 110 -0.95 11.02 -3.94
CA LEU A 110 -2.12 11.90 -3.94
C LEU A 110 -2.72 12.07 -5.34
N ILE A 111 -1.89 12.26 -6.36
CA ILE A 111 -2.35 12.34 -7.75
C ILE A 111 -3.11 11.06 -8.12
N LEU A 112 -2.53 9.90 -7.81
CA LEU A 112 -3.15 8.60 -8.09
C LEU A 112 -4.46 8.41 -7.30
N ALA A 113 -4.51 8.86 -6.04
CA ALA A 113 -5.72 8.85 -5.23
C ALA A 113 -6.85 9.66 -5.90
N VAL A 114 -6.55 10.88 -6.35
CA VAL A 114 -7.50 11.74 -7.04
C VAL A 114 -7.95 11.12 -8.37
N LEU A 115 -7.03 10.57 -9.16
CA LEU A 115 -7.35 9.90 -10.41
C LEU A 115 -8.29 8.71 -10.19
N TYR A 116 -8.07 7.90 -9.14
CA TYR A 116 -8.97 6.81 -8.80
C TYR A 116 -10.35 7.29 -8.32
N LEU A 117 -10.42 8.37 -7.54
CA LEU A 117 -11.69 8.98 -7.14
C LEU A 117 -12.47 9.49 -8.36
N VAL A 118 -11.81 10.16 -9.29
CA VAL A 118 -12.40 10.64 -10.55
C VAL A 118 -12.86 9.47 -11.42
N LEU A 119 -12.07 8.40 -11.50
CA LEU A 119 -12.41 7.20 -12.27
C LEU A 119 -13.63 6.49 -11.69
N ILE A 120 -13.70 6.30 -10.37
CA ILE A 120 -14.88 5.74 -9.70
C ILE A 120 -16.09 6.63 -9.95
N TYR A 121 -15.96 7.95 -9.78
CA TYR A 121 -17.03 8.90 -10.05
C TYR A 121 -17.55 8.79 -11.48
N GLY A 122 -16.64 8.81 -12.46
CA GLY A 122 -16.98 8.64 -13.88
C GLY A 122 -17.68 7.30 -14.14
N MET A 123 -17.17 6.21 -13.58
CA MET A 123 -17.74 4.88 -13.79
C MET A 123 -19.13 4.74 -13.16
N THR A 124 -19.37 5.35 -11.99
CA THR A 124 -20.71 5.39 -11.36
C THR A 124 -21.73 6.21 -12.15
N ARG A 125 -21.27 7.16 -12.99
CA ARG A 125 -22.13 7.95 -13.89
C ARG A 125 -22.41 7.22 -15.20
N ILE A 126 -21.42 6.54 -15.76
CA ILE A 126 -21.53 5.80 -17.03
C ILE A 126 -22.35 4.53 -16.85
N ASP A 127 -22.12 3.79 -15.77
CA ASP A 127 -22.89 2.60 -15.43
C ASP A 127 -23.49 2.72 -14.02
N PRO A 128 -24.65 3.40 -13.90
CA PRO A 128 -25.37 3.53 -12.63
C PRO A 128 -25.79 2.17 -12.02
N GLY A 129 -25.89 1.12 -12.85
CA GLY A 129 -26.17 -0.25 -12.41
C GLY A 129 -24.92 -1.01 -11.95
N GLY A 130 -23.72 -0.45 -12.14
CA GLY A 130 -22.46 -1.03 -11.68
C GLY A 130 -22.22 -0.91 -10.17
N ALA A 131 -22.83 0.10 -9.55
CA ALA A 131 -22.76 0.37 -8.12
C ALA A 131 -24.17 0.76 -7.61
N PRO A 132 -25.04 -0.22 -7.36
CA PRO A 132 -26.42 0.03 -6.98
C PRO A 132 -26.53 0.83 -5.67
N ASP A 133 -27.48 1.76 -5.68
CA ASP A 133 -27.76 2.69 -4.60
C ASP A 133 -28.42 1.95 -3.43
N HIS A 134 -27.63 1.43 -2.52
CA HIS A 134 -28.14 0.85 -1.29
C HIS A 134 -28.25 1.96 -0.25
N ALA A 135 -29.48 2.32 0.10
CA ALA A 135 -29.80 3.26 1.17
C ALA A 135 -29.13 2.79 2.48
N GLY A 136 -27.97 3.35 2.79
CA GLY A 136 -27.31 3.12 4.07
C GLY A 136 -28.14 3.73 5.19
N GLY A 137 -28.28 3.00 6.30
CA GLY A 137 -28.95 3.51 7.51
C GLY A 137 -28.42 4.89 7.89
N VAL A 138 -29.32 5.85 8.10
CA VAL A 138 -28.99 7.20 8.54
C VAL A 138 -28.52 7.12 10.00
N TYR A 139 -27.21 6.98 10.21
CA TYR A 139 -26.66 7.00 11.56
C TYR A 139 -26.66 8.42 12.12
N PRO A 140 -27.03 8.62 13.40
CA PRO A 140 -27.01 9.93 14.06
C PRO A 140 -25.61 10.57 13.98
N ILE A 141 -25.56 11.88 13.72
CA ILE A 141 -24.30 12.66 13.65
C ILE A 141 -23.45 12.46 14.92
N LYS A 142 -24.08 12.34 16.09
CA LYS A 142 -23.41 12.05 17.37
C LYS A 142 -22.69 10.69 17.38
N THR A 143 -23.29 9.65 16.78
CA THR A 143 -22.69 8.30 16.69
C THR A 143 -21.56 8.29 15.67
N LYS A 144 -21.73 8.96 14.52
CA LYS A 144 -20.68 9.13 13.52
C LYS A 144 -19.46 9.86 14.08
N MET A 145 -19.69 10.96 14.81
CA MET A 145 -18.63 11.77 15.41
C MET A 145 -17.90 11.04 16.55
N LYS A 146 -18.63 10.26 17.37
CA LYS A 146 -18.02 9.38 18.37
C LYS A 146 -17.11 8.33 17.73
N VAL A 147 -17.55 7.70 16.64
CA VAL A 147 -16.77 6.66 15.95
C VAL A 147 -15.54 7.25 15.24
N ILE A 148 -15.65 8.43 14.61
CA ILE A 148 -14.50 9.18 14.07
C ILE A 148 -13.45 9.43 15.16
N VAL A 149 -13.89 10.03 16.28
CA VAL A 149 -12.98 10.45 17.35
C VAL A 149 -12.35 9.26 18.05
N THR A 150 -13.09 8.16 18.23
CA THR A 150 -12.57 6.98 18.94
C THR A 150 -11.69 6.10 18.05
N HIS A 151 -11.92 5.99 16.74
CA HIS A 151 -11.23 5.01 15.89
C HIS A 151 -10.36 5.62 14.77
N ILE A 152 -10.80 6.69 14.13
CA ILE A 152 -10.09 7.28 12.98
C ILE A 152 -9.06 8.31 13.43
N VAL A 153 -9.43 9.19 14.37
CA VAL A 153 -8.52 10.23 14.89
C VAL A 153 -7.22 9.65 15.48
N PRO A 154 -7.25 8.65 16.38
CA PRO A 154 -6.00 8.11 16.91
C PRO A 154 -5.18 7.37 15.83
N MET A 155 -5.81 6.88 14.77
CA MET A 155 -5.14 6.20 13.65
C MET A 155 -4.45 7.20 12.73
N CYS A 156 -5.16 8.25 12.31
CA CYS A 156 -4.59 9.40 11.62
C CYS A 156 -3.49 10.05 12.47
N GLY A 157 -3.65 10.11 13.80
CA GLY A 157 -2.64 10.61 14.72
C GLY A 157 -1.33 9.82 14.63
N ILE A 158 -1.39 8.49 14.59
CA ILE A 158 -0.20 7.64 14.40
C ILE A 158 0.44 7.92 13.04
N ILE A 159 -0.35 7.94 11.97
CA ILE A 159 0.15 8.19 10.61
C ILE A 159 0.81 9.58 10.53
N CYS A 160 0.15 10.62 11.02
CA CYS A 160 0.67 11.98 11.06
C CYS A 160 1.94 12.08 11.92
N THR A 161 2.04 11.31 13.01
CA THR A 161 3.25 11.27 13.84
C THR A 161 4.41 10.65 13.07
N VAL A 162 4.20 9.49 12.44
CA VAL A 162 5.23 8.80 11.65
C VAL A 162 5.67 9.65 10.45
N ILE A 163 4.71 10.17 9.69
CA ILE A 163 4.99 11.03 8.52
C ILE A 163 5.63 12.34 8.98
N GLY A 164 5.15 12.95 10.06
CA GLY A 164 5.70 14.18 10.62
C GLY A 164 7.15 14.01 11.05
N LEU A 165 7.48 12.93 11.78
CA LEU A 165 8.85 12.63 12.20
C LEU A 165 9.81 12.50 11.01
N ILE A 166 9.35 11.88 9.90
CA ILE A 166 10.12 11.75 8.66
C ILE A 166 10.25 13.10 7.95
N LEU A 167 9.16 13.86 7.80
CA LEU A 167 9.13 15.14 7.10
C LEU A 167 9.96 16.22 7.78
N PHE A 168 9.89 16.29 9.12
CA PHE A 168 10.67 17.24 9.90
C PHE A 168 12.12 16.79 10.12
N GLY A 169 12.51 15.62 9.62
CA GLY A 169 13.87 15.08 9.76
C GLY A 169 14.29 14.80 11.20
N ILE A 170 13.32 14.70 12.11
CA ILE A 170 13.55 14.49 13.55
C ILE A 170 14.01 13.06 13.81
N ALA A 171 13.48 12.11 13.05
CA ALA A 171 13.78 10.70 13.20
C ALA A 171 13.95 10.02 11.83
N THR A 172 14.83 9.02 11.78
CA THR A 172 14.98 8.16 10.60
C THR A 172 13.68 7.38 10.33
N PRO A 173 13.46 6.86 9.10
CA PRO A 173 12.30 6.02 8.80
C PRO A 173 12.17 4.82 9.75
N THR A 174 13.30 4.25 10.16
CA THR A 174 13.35 3.11 11.10
C THR A 174 12.91 3.52 12.51
N GLU A 175 13.39 4.66 13.01
CA GLU A 175 12.98 5.20 14.31
C GLU A 175 11.51 5.64 14.29
N SER A 176 11.06 6.29 13.21
CA SER A 176 9.67 6.68 13.00
C SER A 176 8.74 5.47 12.99
N ALA A 177 9.16 4.35 12.39
CA ALA A 177 8.42 3.09 12.44
C ALA A 177 8.33 2.54 13.87
N ALA A 178 9.37 2.68 14.70
CA ALA A 178 9.33 2.28 16.11
C ALA A 178 8.30 3.10 16.92
N PHE A 179 8.24 4.42 16.70
CA PHE A 179 7.19 5.28 17.28
C PHE A 179 5.79 4.87 16.79
N GLY A 180 5.66 4.47 15.51
CA GLY A 180 4.42 3.92 14.97
C GLY A 180 3.96 2.64 15.67
N VAL A 181 4.89 1.70 15.93
CA VAL A 181 4.60 0.47 16.69
C VAL A 181 4.17 0.79 18.11
N LEU A 182 4.85 1.72 18.79
CA LEU A 182 4.46 2.16 20.14
C LEU A 182 3.04 2.76 20.14
N GLY A 183 2.71 3.62 19.17
CA GLY A 183 1.37 4.18 19.02
C GLY A 183 0.30 3.10 18.78
N ILE A 184 0.60 2.10 17.95
CA ILE A 184 -0.30 0.97 17.69
C ILE A 184 -0.46 0.09 18.94
N LEU A 185 0.58 -0.11 19.73
CA LEU A 185 0.51 -0.87 20.98
C LEU A 185 -0.40 -0.17 22.00
N VAL A 186 -0.23 1.14 22.20
CA VAL A 186 -1.08 1.95 23.09
C VAL A 186 -2.53 1.96 22.61
N MET A 187 -2.75 2.04 21.30
CA MET A 187 -4.10 1.94 20.74
C MET A 187 -4.69 0.53 20.98
N ALA A 188 -3.94 -0.53 20.71
CA ALA A 188 -4.41 -1.90 20.83
C ALA A 188 -4.71 -2.32 22.28
N THR A 189 -3.99 -1.79 23.27
CA THR A 189 -4.34 -1.94 24.70
C THR A 189 -5.65 -1.23 25.01
N GLY A 190 -5.84 0.01 24.55
CA GLY A 190 -7.09 0.76 24.73
C GLY A 190 -8.33 0.10 24.10
N PHE A 191 -8.15 -0.66 23.01
CA PHE A 191 -9.23 -1.41 22.36
C PHE A 191 -9.48 -2.82 22.92
N GLY A 192 -8.70 -3.26 23.93
CA GLY A 192 -8.81 -4.59 24.53
C GLY A 192 -8.44 -5.75 23.58
N GLY A 193 -7.78 -5.45 22.46
CA GLY A 193 -7.44 -6.43 21.42
C GLY A 193 -6.04 -7.03 21.55
N LEU A 194 -5.28 -6.64 22.59
CA LEU A 194 -3.91 -7.06 22.78
C LEU A 194 -3.86 -8.39 23.56
N THR A 195 -3.73 -9.50 22.84
CA THR A 195 -3.47 -10.82 23.44
C THR A 195 -2.04 -11.25 23.16
N LEU A 196 -1.43 -12.03 24.06
CA LEU A 196 -0.10 -12.63 23.82
C LEU A 196 -0.07 -13.43 22.51
N GLN A 197 -1.19 -14.09 22.17
CA GLN A 197 -1.36 -14.79 20.91
C GLN A 197 -1.32 -13.84 19.70
N ALA A 198 -1.99 -12.69 19.77
CA ALA A 198 -1.97 -11.70 18.69
C ALA A 198 -0.57 -11.10 18.48
N ILE A 199 0.18 -10.84 19.57
CA ILE A 199 1.57 -10.39 19.51
C ILE A 199 2.45 -11.45 18.87
N SER A 200 2.40 -12.69 19.37
CA SER A 200 3.21 -13.81 18.85
C SER A 200 2.94 -14.08 17.37
N LYS A 201 1.66 -14.07 16.96
CA LYS A 201 1.26 -14.25 15.57
C LYS A 201 1.75 -13.11 14.67
N SER A 202 1.68 -11.87 15.15
CA SER A 202 2.20 -10.70 14.44
C SER A 202 3.72 -10.77 14.29
N LEU A 203 4.46 -11.10 15.34
CA LEU A 203 5.92 -11.28 15.29
C LEU A 203 6.34 -12.38 14.32
N ARG A 204 5.68 -13.54 14.35
CA ARG A 204 5.97 -14.64 13.40
C ARG A 204 5.69 -14.23 11.96
N GLY A 205 4.60 -13.48 11.74
CA GLY A 205 4.29 -12.90 10.42
C GLY A 205 5.40 -11.97 9.94
N THR A 206 5.82 -11.03 10.78
CA THR A 206 6.92 -10.10 10.48
C THR A 206 8.22 -10.85 10.23
N LEU A 207 8.61 -11.80 11.08
CA LEU A 207 9.82 -12.61 10.91
C LEU A 207 9.83 -13.39 9.59
N LYS A 208 8.69 -13.96 9.19
CA LYS A 208 8.58 -14.68 7.92
C LYS A 208 8.81 -13.75 6.73
N VAL A 209 8.17 -12.58 6.73
CA VAL A 209 8.34 -11.58 5.66
C VAL A 209 9.78 -11.06 5.65
N THR A 210 10.31 -10.60 6.78
CA THR A 210 11.69 -10.11 6.88
C THR A 210 12.72 -11.18 6.51
N GLY A 211 12.52 -12.44 6.92
CA GLY A 211 13.40 -13.55 6.58
C GLY A 211 13.42 -13.85 5.08
N MET A 212 12.24 -13.88 4.43
CA MET A 212 12.16 -13.99 2.97
C MET A 212 12.87 -12.81 2.29
N LEU A 213 12.64 -11.58 2.75
CA LEU A 213 13.30 -10.40 2.20
C LEU A 213 14.83 -10.50 2.29
N LEU A 214 15.38 -10.82 3.47
CA LEU A 214 16.83 -10.91 3.67
C LEU A 214 17.47 -12.00 2.81
N LEU A 215 16.83 -13.16 2.67
CA LEU A 215 17.33 -14.22 1.78
C LEU A 215 17.37 -13.77 0.32
N ILE A 216 16.32 -13.07 -0.16
CA ILE A 216 16.28 -12.53 -1.51
C ILE A 216 17.37 -11.46 -1.70
N VAL A 217 17.58 -10.57 -0.71
CA VAL A 217 18.66 -9.57 -0.75
C VAL A 217 20.02 -10.25 -0.92
N ILE A 218 20.31 -11.28 -0.12
CA ILE A 218 21.59 -11.99 -0.16
C ILE A 218 21.79 -12.67 -1.52
N ALA A 219 20.77 -13.41 -1.98
CA ALA A 219 20.83 -14.09 -3.27
C ALA A 219 20.99 -13.11 -4.43
N SER A 220 20.22 -12.02 -4.44
CA SER A 220 20.27 -11.03 -5.51
C SER A 220 21.56 -10.20 -5.51
N SER A 221 22.05 -9.81 -4.34
CA SER A 221 23.36 -9.13 -4.25
C SER A 221 24.47 -10.01 -4.78
N THR A 222 24.46 -11.31 -4.44
CA THR A 222 25.45 -12.27 -4.93
C THR A 222 25.33 -12.44 -6.44
N PHE A 223 24.11 -12.61 -6.96
CA PHE A 223 23.84 -12.73 -8.40
C PHE A 223 24.27 -11.49 -9.19
N SER A 224 23.96 -10.29 -8.67
CA SER A 224 24.33 -9.01 -9.29
C SER A 224 25.85 -8.83 -9.36
N GLN A 225 26.56 -9.21 -8.29
CA GLN A 225 28.02 -9.21 -8.29
C GLN A 225 28.58 -10.21 -9.31
N LEU A 226 28.03 -11.42 -9.40
CA LEU A 226 28.44 -12.42 -10.40
C LEU A 226 28.19 -11.94 -11.85
N LEU A 227 27.07 -11.26 -12.11
CA LEU A 227 26.79 -10.65 -13.42
C LEU A 227 27.79 -9.54 -13.76
N ALA A 228 28.12 -8.69 -12.78
CA ALA A 228 29.13 -7.65 -12.95
C ALA A 228 30.53 -8.25 -13.21
N PHE A 229 30.92 -9.30 -12.46
CA PHE A 229 32.19 -9.99 -12.63
C PHE A 229 32.28 -10.77 -13.96
N SER A 230 31.20 -11.39 -14.41
CA SER A 230 31.15 -12.13 -15.69
C SER A 230 31.16 -11.22 -16.92
N GLY A 231 31.02 -9.90 -16.74
CA GLY A 231 30.96 -8.93 -17.84
C GLY A 231 29.64 -8.94 -18.61
N VAL A 232 28.64 -9.73 -18.16
CA VAL A 232 27.31 -9.79 -18.79
C VAL A 232 26.62 -8.44 -18.72
N THR A 233 26.69 -7.74 -17.58
CA THR A 233 26.12 -6.39 -17.43
C THR A 233 26.71 -5.43 -18.47
N SER A 234 28.04 -5.44 -18.64
CA SER A 234 28.73 -4.60 -19.62
C SER A 234 28.37 -4.98 -21.07
N GLY A 235 28.16 -6.27 -21.34
CA GLY A 235 27.71 -6.77 -22.65
C GLY A 235 26.27 -6.36 -22.99
N ILE A 236 25.37 -6.36 -22.01
CA ILE A 236 23.99 -5.87 -22.19
C ILE A 236 24.01 -4.36 -22.43
N ILE A 237 24.77 -3.60 -21.64
CA ILE A 237 24.89 -2.14 -21.80
C ILE A 237 25.44 -1.79 -23.18
N SER A 238 26.47 -2.50 -23.67
CA SER A 238 27.04 -2.24 -24.99
C SER A 238 26.09 -2.62 -26.13
N LEU A 239 25.34 -3.71 -26.00
CA LEU A 239 24.33 -4.13 -26.97
C LEU A 239 23.18 -3.12 -27.04
N VAL A 240 22.73 -2.61 -25.88
CA VAL A 240 21.65 -1.61 -25.82
C VAL A 240 22.13 -0.24 -26.33
N ASN A 241 23.33 0.20 -25.96
CA ASN A 241 23.91 1.43 -26.51
C ASN A 241 24.19 1.32 -28.02
N GLY A 242 24.52 0.13 -28.51
CA GLY A 242 24.72 -0.15 -29.93
C GLY A 242 23.45 -0.05 -30.78
N LEU A 243 22.26 -0.14 -30.18
CA LEU A 243 20.99 0.07 -30.86
C LEU A 243 20.72 1.56 -31.20
N GLY A 244 21.46 2.49 -30.58
CA GLY A 244 21.33 3.93 -30.84
C GLY A 244 19.95 4.49 -30.50
N TRP A 245 19.20 3.84 -29.60
CA TRP A 245 17.83 4.23 -29.31
C TRP A 245 17.74 5.58 -28.57
N PRO A 246 16.72 6.40 -28.86
CA PRO A 246 16.44 7.58 -28.08
C PRO A 246 16.19 7.21 -26.61
N PRO A 247 16.62 8.04 -25.63
CA PRO A 247 16.44 7.76 -24.20
C PRO A 247 14.99 7.43 -23.81
N LEU A 248 14.02 8.05 -24.47
CA LEU A 248 12.60 7.83 -24.23
C LEU A 248 12.13 6.44 -24.68
N MET A 249 12.66 5.92 -25.79
CA MET A 249 12.36 4.58 -26.29
C MET A 249 12.97 3.51 -25.39
N MET A 250 14.18 3.75 -24.89
CA MET A 250 14.84 2.89 -23.91
C MET A 250 14.06 2.84 -22.60
N MET A 251 13.59 4.00 -22.11
CA MET A 251 12.75 4.08 -20.90
C MET A 251 11.43 3.29 -21.06
N VAL A 252 10.75 3.41 -22.20
CA VAL A 252 9.52 2.63 -22.47
C VAL A 252 9.81 1.14 -22.53
N ALA A 253 10.92 0.72 -23.14
CA ALA A 253 11.33 -0.68 -23.17
C ALA A 253 11.60 -1.23 -21.76
N MET A 254 12.28 -0.46 -20.91
CA MET A 254 12.50 -0.83 -19.50
C MET A 254 11.18 -1.00 -18.75
N PHE A 255 10.23 -0.07 -18.90
CA PHE A 255 8.89 -0.23 -18.32
C PHE A 255 8.15 -1.46 -18.86
N GLY A 256 8.28 -1.76 -20.15
CA GLY A 256 7.69 -2.95 -20.76
C GLY A 256 8.22 -4.25 -20.16
N ILE A 257 9.54 -4.35 -19.97
CA ILE A 257 10.18 -5.51 -19.34
C ILE A 257 9.72 -5.65 -17.89
N LEU A 258 9.68 -4.55 -17.13
CA LEU A 258 9.20 -4.55 -15.74
C LEU A 258 7.72 -4.99 -15.63
N LEU A 259 6.87 -4.53 -16.55
CA LEU A 259 5.46 -4.91 -16.59
C LEU A 259 5.29 -6.40 -16.90
N PHE A 260 6.05 -6.92 -17.86
CA PHE A 260 6.05 -8.34 -18.20
C PHE A 260 6.57 -9.21 -17.04
N MET A 261 7.67 -8.82 -16.39
CA MET A 261 8.17 -9.49 -15.18
C MET A 261 7.13 -9.44 -14.05
N GLY A 262 6.40 -8.34 -13.90
CA GLY A 262 5.31 -8.15 -12.94
C GLY A 262 4.17 -9.16 -13.04
N MET A 263 4.01 -9.81 -14.19
CA MET A 263 3.00 -10.86 -14.37
C MET A 263 3.40 -12.19 -13.73
N PHE A 264 4.70 -12.46 -13.60
CA PHE A 264 5.24 -13.75 -13.15
C PHE A 264 5.92 -13.68 -11.78
N MET A 265 6.47 -12.53 -11.42
CA MET A 265 7.30 -12.35 -10.24
C MET A 265 6.72 -11.32 -9.27
N GLU A 266 7.06 -11.51 -8.00
CA GLU A 266 6.69 -10.60 -6.92
C GLU A 266 7.57 -9.34 -6.95
N GLN A 267 7.03 -8.22 -6.45
CA GLN A 267 7.61 -6.88 -6.56
C GLN A 267 9.03 -6.79 -5.99
N VAL A 268 9.31 -7.48 -4.88
CA VAL A 268 10.65 -7.51 -4.26
C VAL A 268 11.63 -8.18 -5.20
N SER A 269 11.28 -9.34 -5.77
CA SER A 269 12.15 -10.08 -6.69
C SER A 269 12.52 -9.26 -7.93
N ILE A 270 11.55 -8.52 -8.48
CA ILE A 270 11.79 -7.66 -9.66
C ILE A 270 12.76 -6.54 -9.30
N MET A 271 12.50 -5.79 -8.22
CA MET A 271 13.38 -4.71 -7.77
C MET A 271 14.80 -5.21 -7.53
N MET A 272 14.92 -6.37 -6.89
CA MET A 272 16.21 -6.96 -6.57
C MET A 272 17.01 -7.36 -7.81
N LEU A 273 16.36 -7.83 -8.87
CA LEU A 273 17.01 -8.21 -10.12
C LEU A 273 17.36 -7.02 -11.00
N THR A 274 16.50 -5.99 -11.07
CA THR A 274 16.64 -4.93 -12.06
C THR A 274 17.38 -3.70 -11.56
N ILE A 275 17.35 -3.38 -10.27
CA ILE A 275 18.03 -2.19 -9.73
C ILE A 275 19.56 -2.30 -9.81
N PRO A 276 20.18 -3.48 -9.55
CA PRO A 276 21.64 -3.59 -9.61
C PRO A 276 22.24 -3.57 -11.02
N ILE A 277 21.42 -3.75 -12.06
CA ILE A 277 21.80 -3.83 -13.48
C ILE A 277 21.63 -2.46 -14.13
#